data_AF-A0A090W336-F1
#
_entry.id   AF-A0A090W336-F1
#
_cell.length_a   1.000
_cell.length_b   1.000
_cell.length_c   1.000
_cell.angle_alpha   90.00
_cell.angle_beta   90.00
_cell.angle_gamma   90.00
#
_symmetry.space_group_name_H-M   'P 1'
#
loop_
_entity.id
_entity.type
_entity.pdbx_description
1 polymer ?
#
loop_
_entity_poly.entity_id
_entity_poly.type
_entity_poly.pdbx_seq_one_letter_code
_entity_poly.pdbx_strand_id
1 'polypeptide(L)'
;MHQHNKTTKILDRNKHAVNAVVGETVTKTLNNLAEKFPETLLVWCHESYLEDLNIDAIATIFHHKRIMLRLALQKKFSTKQIGYVERSFFLKINKTVSYPTWLMHSCVGGVYAEVINQLKADLNYNENFNYYLNSLSKRAMVEGLFCYSEPKLLLENTPLRIDVEQASSFQLFKFVKQHYKWVWVFFLCMAYAVFEKKIKGFSVSKSIVL
;
A
#
# COMPACT_ATOMS: atom_id res chain seq x y z
N MET A 1 -5.05 -8.00 13.13
CA MET A 1 -5.00 -9.18 12.26
C MET A 1 -6.14 -9.16 11.28
N HIS A 2 -5.88 -9.56 10.05
CA HIS A 2 -6.90 -9.54 9.02
C HIS A 2 -6.73 -10.67 8.01
N GLN A 3 -7.83 -10.97 7.34
CA GLN A 3 -7.85 -11.80 6.15
C GLN A 3 -8.54 -10.98 5.05
N HIS A 4 -7.81 -10.71 3.96
CA HIS A 4 -8.23 -9.82 2.88
C HIS A 4 -8.65 -8.41 3.35
N ASN A 5 -9.96 -8.13 3.38
CA ASN A 5 -10.51 -6.82 3.74
C ASN A 5 -11.27 -6.85 5.09
N LYS A 6 -11.24 -7.98 5.80
CA LYS A 6 -11.95 -8.17 7.07
C LYS A 6 -10.97 -8.32 8.23
N THR A 7 -11.24 -7.60 9.31
CA THR A 7 -10.51 -7.78 10.57
C THR A 7 -10.97 -9.08 11.21
N THR A 8 -10.03 -9.89 11.66
CA THR A 8 -10.32 -11.18 12.32
C THR A 8 -10.04 -11.13 13.81
N LYS A 9 -8.94 -10.47 14.21
CA LYS A 9 -8.54 -10.30 15.61
C LYS A 9 -7.84 -8.96 15.81
N ILE A 10 -8.03 -8.36 16.98
CA ILE A 10 -7.26 -7.21 17.45
C ILE A 10 -6.43 -7.70 18.62
N LEU A 11 -5.12 -7.49 18.53
CA LEU A 11 -4.16 -7.97 19.52
C LEU A 11 -3.39 -6.77 20.10
N ASP A 12 -3.02 -6.87 21.38
CA ASP A 12 -2.05 -5.95 21.99
C ASP A 12 -0.61 -6.29 21.56
N ARG A 13 0.37 -5.55 22.10
CA ARG A 13 1.81 -5.80 21.85
C ARG A 13 2.26 -7.21 22.26
N ASN A 14 1.63 -7.79 23.27
CA ASN A 14 1.95 -9.11 23.81
C ASN A 14 1.15 -10.23 23.13
N LYS A 15 0.48 -9.93 22.01
CA LYS A 15 -0.40 -10.84 21.26
C LYS A 15 -1.65 -11.28 22.04
N HIS A 16 -2.03 -10.58 23.12
CA HIS A 16 -3.30 -10.84 23.81
C HIS A 16 -4.47 -10.22 23.05
N ALA A 17 -5.60 -10.93 23.01
CA ALA A 17 -6.80 -10.43 22.36
C ALA A 17 -7.38 -9.21 23.10
N VAL A 18 -7.68 -8.16 22.35
CA VAL A 18 -8.38 -6.98 22.86
C VAL A 18 -9.85 -7.08 22.47
N ASN A 19 -10.73 -6.97 23.47
CA ASN A 19 -12.17 -6.92 23.25
C ASN A 19 -12.55 -5.59 22.58
N ALA A 20 -12.53 -5.58 21.26
CA ALA A 20 -12.98 -4.48 20.42
C ALA A 20 -13.89 -5.02 19.32
N VAL A 21 -14.73 -4.16 18.74
CA VAL A 21 -15.68 -4.55 17.70
C VAL A 21 -14.92 -5.05 16.48
N VAL A 22 -14.88 -6.37 16.31
CA VAL A 22 -14.37 -7.06 15.12
C VAL A 22 -15.59 -7.32 14.24
N GLY A 23 -15.68 -6.71 13.04
CA GLY A 23 -16.80 -7.06 12.16
C GLY A 23 -17.01 -6.27 10.87
N GLU A 24 -16.44 -5.07 10.70
CA GLU A 24 -16.76 -4.27 9.51
C GLU A 24 -15.76 -4.49 8.36
N THR A 25 -14.66 -3.76 8.38
CA THR A 25 -13.59 -3.79 7.37
C THR A 25 -12.30 -3.36 8.05
N VAL A 26 -11.14 -3.75 7.51
CA VAL A 26 -9.84 -3.36 8.11
C VAL A 26 -9.67 -1.84 8.17
N THR A 27 -10.13 -1.13 7.14
CA THR A 27 -10.11 0.34 7.05
C THR A 27 -10.92 1.01 8.15
N LYS A 28 -12.16 0.56 8.38
CA LYS A 28 -13.00 1.09 9.47
C LYS A 28 -12.47 0.71 10.85
N THR A 29 -11.94 -0.50 11.01
CA THR A 29 -11.26 -0.89 12.25
C THR A 29 -10.06 0.02 12.53
N LEU A 30 -9.22 0.30 11.53
CA LEU A 30 -8.10 1.22 11.69
C LEU A 30 -8.55 2.63 12.07
N ASN A 31 -9.62 3.14 11.45
CA ASN A 31 -10.20 4.43 11.84
C ASN A 31 -10.64 4.43 13.31
N ASN A 32 -11.41 3.43 13.71
CA ASN A 32 -11.93 3.32 15.08
C ASN A 32 -10.80 3.18 16.11
N LEU A 33 -9.74 2.44 15.77
CA LEU A 33 -8.56 2.30 16.63
C LEU A 33 -7.76 3.61 16.69
N ALA A 34 -7.61 4.31 15.57
CA ALA A 34 -6.89 5.57 15.53
C ALA A 34 -7.58 6.65 16.37
N GLU A 35 -8.91 6.72 16.33
CA GLU A 35 -9.69 7.64 17.16
C GLU A 35 -9.56 7.33 18.66
N LYS A 36 -9.60 6.05 19.04
CA LYS A 36 -9.54 5.62 20.44
C LYS A 36 -8.13 5.71 21.03
N PHE A 37 -7.11 5.50 20.21
CA PHE A 37 -5.72 5.39 20.65
C PHE A 37 -4.81 6.24 19.75
N PRO A 38 -4.91 7.59 19.81
CA PRO A 38 -4.28 8.50 18.83
C PRO A 38 -2.74 8.44 18.82
N GLU A 39 -2.13 8.05 19.94
CA GLU A 39 -0.67 8.03 20.12
C GLU A 39 -0.04 6.66 19.83
N THR A 40 -0.85 5.67 19.44
CA THR A 40 -0.42 4.27 19.36
C THR A 40 0.02 3.90 17.95
N LEU A 41 1.07 3.08 17.84
CA LEU A 41 1.46 2.41 16.60
C LEU A 41 0.42 1.34 16.23
N LEU A 42 -0.25 1.50 15.10
CA LEU A 42 -1.17 0.51 14.57
C LEU A 42 -0.44 -0.38 13.57
N VAL A 43 -0.36 -1.67 13.86
CA VAL A 43 0.25 -2.68 13.00
C VAL A 43 -0.85 -3.55 12.38
N TRP A 44 -0.86 -3.64 11.06
CA TRP A 44 -1.69 -4.61 10.34
C TRP A 44 -0.82 -5.77 9.89
N CYS A 45 -1.40 -6.97 9.98
CA CYS A 45 -0.74 -8.20 9.58
C CYS A 45 -1.81 -9.18 9.09
N HIS A 46 -1.54 -9.79 7.95
CA HIS A 46 -2.31 -10.89 7.40
C HIS A 46 -2.08 -12.13 8.26
N GLU A 47 -3.13 -12.89 8.54
CA GLU A 47 -3.04 -14.03 9.48
C GLU A 47 -1.92 -15.01 9.16
N SER A 48 -1.66 -15.24 7.87
CA SER A 48 -0.58 -16.12 7.40
C SER A 48 0.83 -15.70 7.83
N TYR A 49 1.04 -14.50 8.38
CA TYR A 49 2.35 -14.00 8.80
C TYR A 49 2.43 -13.66 10.29
N LEU A 50 1.40 -13.98 11.08
CA LEU A 50 1.36 -13.63 12.51
C LEU A 50 2.54 -14.25 13.30
N GLU A 51 2.86 -15.51 13.03
CA GLU A 51 3.94 -16.22 13.74
C GLU A 51 5.33 -15.72 13.34
N ASP A 52 5.45 -15.17 12.13
CA ASP A 52 6.72 -14.68 11.58
C ASP A 52 6.92 -13.18 11.80
N LEU A 53 6.01 -12.51 12.51
CA LEU A 53 6.10 -11.07 12.76
C LEU A 53 7.27 -10.76 13.71
N ASN A 54 8.18 -9.91 13.27
CA ASN A 54 9.36 -9.54 14.06
C ASN A 54 9.04 -8.38 15.02
N ILE A 55 8.42 -8.71 16.16
CA ILE A 55 7.97 -7.72 17.16
C ILE A 55 9.13 -6.90 17.72
N ASP A 56 10.29 -7.53 17.93
CA ASP A 56 11.48 -6.86 18.45
C ASP A 56 12.00 -5.81 17.46
N ALA A 57 12.04 -6.14 16.17
CA ALA A 57 12.44 -5.19 15.15
C ALA A 57 11.43 -4.04 14.99
N ILE A 58 10.11 -4.29 15.08
CA ILE A 58 9.08 -3.24 14.95
C ILE A 58 9.36 -2.04 15.86
N ALA A 59 9.73 -2.29 17.12
CA ALA A 59 10.04 -1.21 18.07
C ALA A 59 11.23 -0.34 17.65
N THR A 60 12.22 -0.93 16.98
CA THR A 60 13.42 -0.21 16.51
C THR A 60 13.20 0.48 15.17
N ILE A 61 12.41 -0.12 14.27
CA ILE A 61 12.18 0.41 12.94
C ILE A 61 11.25 1.63 13.02
N PHE A 62 10.20 1.58 13.84
CA PHE A 62 9.28 2.70 14.07
C PHE A 62 9.80 3.70 15.11
N HIS A 63 11.03 4.18 14.90
CA HIS A 63 11.76 5.07 15.82
C HIS A 63 11.19 6.48 15.94
N HIS A 64 10.28 6.91 15.05
CA HIS A 64 9.51 8.13 15.20
C HIS A 64 8.10 7.98 14.60
N LYS A 65 7.20 8.90 14.96
CA LYS A 65 5.77 8.77 14.61
C LYS A 65 5.44 9.00 13.13
N ARG A 66 6.30 9.75 12.43
CA ARG A 66 6.17 10.05 10.99
C ARG A 66 6.59 8.90 10.05
N ILE A 67 6.45 7.65 10.47
CA ILE A 67 6.82 6.47 9.67
C ILE A 67 5.57 5.68 9.31
N MET A 68 5.45 5.34 8.03
CA MET A 68 4.55 4.29 7.55
C MET A 68 5.36 3.25 6.79
N LEU A 69 5.20 1.99 7.19
CA LEU A 69 5.94 0.89 6.59
C LEU A 69 5.03 -0.15 6.00
N ARG A 70 5.57 -0.83 4.99
CA ARG A 70 5.07 -2.09 4.48
C ARG A 70 6.18 -3.12 4.43
N LEU A 71 5.82 -4.40 4.44
CA LEU A 71 6.74 -5.49 4.13
C LEU A 71 7.30 -5.37 2.71
N ALA A 72 8.61 -5.62 2.58
CA ALA A 72 9.24 -5.81 1.29
C ALA A 72 8.83 -7.15 0.68
N LEU A 73 8.11 -7.10 -0.45
CA LEU A 73 7.75 -8.30 -1.21
C LEU A 73 8.48 -8.35 -2.55
N GLN A 74 8.97 -9.54 -2.89
CA GLN A 74 9.60 -9.84 -4.18
C GLN A 74 8.64 -9.59 -5.37
N LYS A 75 7.34 -9.81 -5.20
CA LYS A 75 6.31 -9.55 -6.24
C LYS A 75 5.76 -8.12 -6.18
N LYS A 76 5.43 -7.55 -7.35
CA LYS A 76 4.90 -6.18 -7.48
C LYS A 76 3.39 -6.16 -7.22
N PHE A 77 2.96 -5.41 -6.21
CA PHE A 77 1.53 -5.15 -5.94
C PHE A 77 0.92 -4.19 -6.98
N SER A 78 1.68 -3.18 -7.40
CA SER A 78 1.17 -2.15 -8.30
C SER A 78 1.07 -2.64 -9.74
N THR A 79 0.02 -2.20 -10.45
CA THR A 79 -0.08 -2.30 -11.90
C THR A 79 1.15 -1.65 -12.52
N LYS A 80 1.86 -2.36 -13.41
CA LYS A 80 3.04 -1.79 -14.10
C LYS A 80 2.70 -0.46 -14.80
N GLN A 81 1.43 -0.31 -15.17
CA GLN A 81 0.83 0.84 -15.84
C GLN A 81 0.78 2.11 -14.98
N ILE A 82 0.93 2.04 -13.64
CA ILE A 82 1.13 3.25 -12.84
C ILE A 82 2.39 4.02 -13.30
N GLY A 83 3.37 3.31 -13.87
CA GLY A 83 4.60 3.89 -14.41
C GLY A 83 4.39 4.82 -15.61
N TYR A 84 3.21 4.84 -16.22
CA TYR A 84 2.87 5.85 -17.25
C TYR A 84 2.60 7.24 -16.66
N VAL A 85 2.26 7.30 -15.37
CA VAL A 85 1.88 8.53 -14.66
C VAL A 85 2.94 8.90 -13.61
N GLU A 86 3.46 7.90 -12.90
CA GLU A 86 4.44 8.09 -11.84
C GLU A 86 5.82 8.41 -12.43
N ARG A 87 6.38 9.55 -11.99
CA ARG A 87 7.69 10.04 -12.41
C ARG A 87 8.80 9.73 -11.43
N SER A 88 8.49 9.08 -10.31
CA SER A 88 9.47 8.66 -9.32
C SER A 88 10.37 7.57 -9.91
N PHE A 89 11.58 7.95 -10.30
CA PHE A 89 12.57 7.04 -10.86
C PHE A 89 13.24 6.25 -9.74
N PHE A 90 12.80 5.02 -9.55
CA PHE A 90 13.55 4.05 -8.77
C PHE A 90 14.24 3.07 -9.71
N LEU A 91 15.51 3.34 -10.00
CA LEU A 91 16.39 2.44 -10.74
C LEU A 91 16.59 1.16 -9.91
N LYS A 92 16.33 -0.02 -10.51
CA LYS A 92 16.58 -1.38 -9.97
C LYS A 92 16.61 -1.45 -8.43
N ILE A 93 15.44 -1.37 -7.80
CA ILE A 93 15.30 -1.42 -6.34
C ILE A 93 15.82 -2.76 -5.80
N ASN A 94 16.82 -2.70 -4.92
CA ASN A 94 17.18 -3.86 -4.11
C ASN A 94 16.12 -4.05 -3.01
N LYS A 95 15.38 -5.15 -3.07
CA LYS A 95 14.28 -5.45 -2.13
C LYS A 95 14.74 -6.08 -0.82
N THR A 96 16.03 -6.40 -0.70
CA THR A 96 16.62 -6.92 0.54
C THR A 96 16.98 -5.80 1.52
N VAL A 97 16.82 -4.54 1.13
CA VAL A 97 17.09 -3.37 1.96
C VAL A 97 15.84 -2.50 2.08
N SER A 98 15.84 -1.63 3.08
CA SER A 98 14.79 -0.61 3.23
C SER A 98 14.85 0.39 2.08
N TYR A 99 13.71 0.74 1.49
CA TYR A 99 13.66 1.72 0.40
C TYR A 99 12.38 2.57 0.42
N PRO A 100 12.44 3.85 0.04
CA PRO A 100 11.29 4.74 0.07
C PRO A 100 10.28 4.34 -1.00
N THR A 101 9.01 4.22 -0.62
CA THR A 101 7.92 3.97 -1.55
C THR A 101 6.57 4.33 -0.95
N TRP A 102 5.72 4.97 -1.75
CA TRP A 102 4.31 5.15 -1.41
C TRP A 102 3.46 3.92 -1.77
N LEU A 103 4.01 2.95 -2.52
CA LEU A 103 3.26 1.77 -2.95
C LEU A 103 3.02 0.82 -1.79
N MET A 104 1.89 0.97 -1.12
CA MET A 104 1.52 0.17 0.05
C MET A 104 0.74 -1.09 -0.31
N HIS A 105 0.68 -2.04 0.62
CA HIS A 105 -0.11 -3.27 0.47
C HIS A 105 -0.48 -3.83 1.85
N SER A 106 -1.49 -4.67 1.89
CA SER A 106 -2.16 -5.12 3.10
C SER A 106 -1.43 -6.24 3.84
N CYS A 107 -0.39 -6.86 3.28
CA CYS A 107 0.20 -8.07 3.86
C CYS A 107 0.70 -7.85 5.30
N VAL A 108 1.70 -7.00 5.50
CA VAL A 108 2.20 -6.59 6.81
C VAL A 108 2.69 -5.15 6.71
N GLY A 109 2.40 -4.35 7.71
CA GLY A 109 2.85 -2.97 7.79
C GLY A 109 2.34 -2.28 9.04
N GLY A 110 2.68 -1.01 9.18
CA GLY A 110 2.25 -0.22 10.32
C GLY A 110 2.32 1.27 10.08
N VAL A 111 1.56 2.02 10.87
CA VAL A 111 1.55 3.47 10.89
C VAL A 111 1.07 3.95 12.26
N TYR A 112 1.53 5.09 12.72
CA TYR A 112 0.99 5.69 13.94
C TYR A 112 -0.43 6.24 13.70
N ALA A 113 -1.29 6.05 14.70
CA ALA A 113 -2.69 6.46 14.67
C ALA A 113 -2.88 7.97 14.38
N GLU A 114 -1.99 8.82 14.91
CA GLU A 114 -2.01 10.27 14.66
C GLU A 114 -2.03 10.62 13.17
N VAL A 115 -1.34 9.84 12.33
CA VAL A 115 -1.25 10.05 10.88
C VAL A 115 -2.62 9.82 10.22
N ILE A 116 -3.34 8.79 10.66
CA ILE A 116 -4.69 8.48 10.16
C ILE A 116 -5.65 9.59 10.59
N ASN A 117 -5.56 10.04 11.85
CA ASN A 117 -6.42 11.08 12.39
C ASN A 117 -6.21 12.43 11.68
N GLN A 118 -4.97 12.79 11.36
CA GLN A 118 -4.63 14.04 10.65
C GLN A 118 -5.22 14.08 9.23
N LEU A 119 -5.35 12.92 8.57
CA LEU A 119 -5.86 12.80 7.20
C LEU A 119 -7.31 12.32 7.13
N LYS A 120 -8.01 12.23 8.26
CA LYS A 120 -9.32 11.58 8.36
C LYS A 120 -10.36 12.11 7.38
N ALA A 121 -10.38 13.42 7.15
CA ALA A 121 -11.32 14.07 6.23
C ALA A 121 -11.05 13.74 4.75
N ASP A 122 -9.83 13.33 4.41
CA ASP A 122 -9.36 13.06 3.05
C ASP A 122 -9.40 11.57 2.68
N LEU A 123 -9.69 10.69 3.63
CA LEU A 123 -9.64 9.24 3.48
C LEU A 123 -11.04 8.65 3.29
N ASN A 124 -11.14 7.66 2.40
CA ASN A 124 -12.36 6.87 2.22
C ASN A 124 -12.21 5.49 2.86
N TYR A 125 -12.85 5.28 4.00
CA TYR A 125 -12.82 4.03 4.76
C TYR A 125 -13.69 2.91 4.17
N ASN A 126 -14.45 3.18 3.10
CA ASN A 126 -15.25 2.16 2.41
C ASN A 126 -14.50 1.51 1.23
N GLU A 127 -13.28 1.96 0.93
CA GLU A 127 -12.45 1.36 -0.12
C GLU A 127 -11.85 0.01 0.31
N ASN A 128 -11.38 -0.77 -0.66
CA ASN A 128 -10.55 -1.94 -0.38
C ASN A 128 -9.28 -1.51 0.38
N PHE A 129 -8.86 -2.30 1.37
CA PHE A 129 -7.74 -1.97 2.24
C PHE A 129 -6.44 -1.62 1.50
N ASN A 130 -6.11 -2.33 0.41
CA ASN A 130 -4.94 -1.99 -0.38
C ASN A 130 -5.06 -0.61 -1.05
N TYR A 131 -6.23 -0.29 -1.59
CA TYR A 131 -6.49 1.02 -2.21
C TYR A 131 -6.38 2.13 -1.16
N TYR A 132 -7.01 1.92 -0.01
CA TYR A 132 -6.93 2.81 1.14
C TYR A 132 -5.48 3.08 1.56
N LEU A 133 -4.65 2.04 1.71
CA LEU A 133 -3.25 2.21 2.13
C LEU A 133 -2.43 3.02 1.11
N ASN A 134 -2.65 2.80 -0.19
CA ASN A 134 -1.98 3.59 -1.24
C ASN A 134 -2.47 5.04 -1.28
N SER A 135 -3.75 5.27 -1.00
CA SER A 135 -4.33 6.61 -0.93
C SER A 135 -3.79 7.37 0.27
N LEU A 136 -3.74 6.72 1.43
CA LEU A 136 -3.16 7.22 2.67
C LEU A 136 -1.69 7.59 2.48
N SER A 137 -0.87 6.67 2.00
CA SER A 137 0.57 6.93 1.81
C SER A 137 0.82 8.05 0.81
N LYS A 138 0.08 8.08 -0.31
CA LYS A 138 0.30 9.10 -1.34
C LYS A 138 -0.05 10.50 -0.84
N ARG A 139 -1.10 10.65 -0.04
CA ARG A 139 -1.47 11.92 0.60
C ARG A 139 -0.46 12.29 1.70
N ALA A 140 -0.23 11.37 2.63
CA ALA A 140 0.61 11.63 3.79
C ALA A 140 2.08 11.91 3.42
N MET A 141 2.60 11.30 2.36
CA MET A 141 3.96 11.53 1.91
C MET A 141 4.19 12.99 1.44
N VAL A 142 3.16 13.64 0.88
CA VAL A 142 3.22 15.08 0.52
C VAL A 142 3.27 15.95 1.77
N GLU A 143 2.65 15.51 2.86
CA GLU A 143 2.67 16.15 4.19
C GLU A 143 3.92 15.76 5.04
N GLY A 144 4.91 15.10 4.44
CA GLY A 144 6.18 14.76 5.11
C GLY A 144 6.19 13.42 5.86
N LEU A 145 5.23 12.53 5.63
CA LEU A 145 5.28 11.16 6.14
C LEU A 145 6.32 10.33 5.40
N PHE A 146 7.22 9.69 6.14
CA PHE A 146 8.20 8.80 5.57
C PHE A 146 7.59 7.42 5.31
N CYS A 147 7.40 7.11 4.02
CA CYS A 147 6.85 5.85 3.56
C CYS A 147 7.95 4.92 3.04
N TYR A 148 8.12 3.75 3.66
CA TYR A 148 9.16 2.79 3.27
C TYR A 148 8.62 1.37 3.09
N SER A 149 9.37 0.61 2.29
CA SER A 149 9.31 -0.84 2.26
C SER A 149 10.44 -1.40 3.12
N GLU A 150 10.09 -2.21 4.12
CA GLU A 150 11.03 -2.72 5.13
C GLU A 150 10.99 -4.26 5.18
N PRO A 151 12.10 -4.96 4.88
CA PRO A 151 12.18 -6.42 4.98
C PRO A 151 12.15 -6.92 6.42
N LYS A 152 12.68 -6.17 7.40
CA LYS A 152 12.81 -6.60 8.81
C LYS A 152 11.48 -6.66 9.58
N LEU A 153 10.35 -6.35 8.94
CA LEU A 153 9.02 -6.52 9.54
C LEU A 153 8.67 -8.00 9.79
N LEU A 154 9.28 -8.91 9.04
CA LEU A 154 9.20 -10.35 9.27
C LEU A 154 10.56 -10.90 9.69
N LEU A 155 10.53 -12.08 10.30
CA LEU A 155 11.73 -12.87 10.56
C LEU A 155 12.44 -13.23 9.25
N GLU A 156 13.76 -13.43 9.32
CA GLU A 156 14.52 -13.84 8.15
C GLU A 156 14.05 -15.21 7.64
N ASN A 157 14.11 -15.40 6.32
CA ASN A 157 13.70 -16.63 5.63
C ASN A 157 12.21 -16.98 5.69
N THR A 158 11.33 -16.06 6.10
CA THR A 158 9.88 -16.29 6.00
C THR A 158 9.45 -16.46 4.54
N PRO A 159 8.81 -17.60 4.18
CA PRO A 159 8.39 -17.85 2.81
C PRO A 159 7.21 -16.95 2.43
N LEU A 160 7.10 -16.62 1.15
CA LEU A 160 5.95 -15.92 0.61
C LEU A 160 4.72 -16.84 0.63
N ARG A 161 3.72 -16.50 1.45
CA ARG A 161 2.49 -17.30 1.63
C ARG A 161 1.27 -16.73 0.92
N ILE A 162 1.32 -15.47 0.52
CA ILE A 162 0.21 -14.79 -0.14
C ILE A 162 0.67 -14.08 -1.41
N ASP A 163 -0.15 -14.21 -2.45
CA ASP A 163 -0.05 -13.32 -3.59
C ASP A 163 -0.86 -12.05 -3.31
N VAL A 164 -0.33 -10.92 -3.75
CA VAL A 164 -0.97 -9.64 -3.49
C VAL A 164 -1.80 -9.28 -4.70
N GLU A 165 -3.11 -9.10 -4.49
CA GLU A 165 -4.06 -8.80 -5.55
C GLU A 165 -3.66 -7.54 -6.33
N GLN A 166 -3.51 -7.65 -7.66
CA GLN A 166 -3.17 -6.48 -8.46
C GLN A 166 -4.41 -5.58 -8.65
N ALA A 167 -4.22 -4.27 -8.57
CA ALA A 167 -5.30 -3.31 -8.80
C ALA A 167 -5.89 -3.45 -10.22
N SER A 168 -7.21 -3.34 -10.34
CA SER A 168 -7.87 -3.32 -11.66
C SER A 168 -7.58 -2.00 -12.40
N SER A 169 -7.76 -2.01 -13.73
CA SER A 169 -7.64 -0.78 -14.53
C SER A 169 -8.58 0.31 -14.01
N PHE A 170 -9.81 -0.03 -13.62
CA PHE A 170 -10.74 0.94 -13.04
C PHE A 170 -10.18 1.59 -11.76
N GLN A 171 -9.62 0.79 -10.85
CA GLN A 171 -9.00 1.30 -9.63
C GLN A 171 -7.78 2.18 -9.95
N LEU A 172 -6.96 1.82 -10.94
CA LEU A 172 -5.83 2.65 -11.36
C LEU A 172 -6.29 4.02 -11.88
N PHE A 173 -7.25 4.07 -12.80
CA PHE A 173 -7.77 5.34 -13.32
C PHE A 173 -8.40 6.19 -12.22
N LYS A 174 -9.17 5.57 -11.31
CA LYS A 174 -9.72 6.22 -10.13
C LYS A 174 -8.62 6.82 -9.26
N PHE A 175 -7.57 6.06 -8.97
CA PHE A 175 -6.41 6.50 -8.18
C PHE A 175 -5.70 7.69 -8.83
N VAL A 176 -5.45 7.62 -10.15
CA VAL A 176 -4.80 8.71 -10.88
C VAL A 176 -5.64 9.98 -10.85
N LYS A 177 -6.97 9.86 -11.04
CA LYS A 177 -7.88 10.99 -10.94
C LYS A 177 -7.88 11.63 -9.54
N GLN A 178 -7.75 10.83 -8.48
CA GLN A 178 -7.79 11.31 -7.10
C GLN A 178 -6.47 11.98 -6.65
N HIS A 179 -5.33 11.47 -7.12
CA HIS A 179 -4.02 11.83 -6.56
C HIS A 179 -3.12 12.60 -7.53
N TYR A 180 -3.53 12.78 -8.79
CA TYR A 180 -2.78 13.51 -9.81
C TYR A 180 -3.67 14.52 -10.52
N LYS A 181 -3.04 15.48 -11.21
CA LYS A 181 -3.77 16.44 -12.06
C LYS A 181 -4.58 15.70 -13.12
N TRP A 182 -5.78 16.21 -13.44
CA TRP A 182 -6.72 15.58 -14.39
C TRP A 182 -6.09 15.22 -15.75
N VAL A 183 -5.12 16.00 -16.23
CA VAL A 183 -4.37 15.75 -17.48
C VAL A 183 -3.70 14.36 -17.47
N TRP A 184 -3.29 13.86 -16.30
CA TRP A 184 -2.70 12.53 -16.16
C TRP A 184 -3.69 11.39 -16.42
N VAL A 185 -4.98 11.60 -16.18
CA VAL A 185 -6.02 10.63 -16.54
C VAL A 185 -6.10 10.50 -18.06
N PHE A 186 -6.02 11.62 -18.78
CA PHE A 186 -5.99 11.64 -20.25
C PHE A 186 -4.72 10.97 -20.79
N PHE A 187 -3.54 11.30 -20.24
CA PHE A 187 -2.29 10.64 -20.62
C PHE A 187 -2.32 9.13 -20.35
N LEU A 188 -2.86 8.70 -19.21
CA LEU A 188 -3.01 7.29 -18.89
C LEU A 188 -3.92 6.59 -19.91
N CYS A 189 -5.03 7.22 -20.30
CA CYS A 189 -5.93 6.70 -21.33
C CYS A 189 -5.20 6.49 -22.66
N MET A 190 -4.42 7.48 -23.10
CA MET A 190 -3.63 7.40 -24.32
C MET A 190 -2.55 6.31 -24.23
N ALA A 191 -1.85 6.21 -23.10
CA ALA A 191 -0.84 5.16 -22.87
C ALA A 191 -1.47 3.76 -22.91
N TYR A 192 -2.65 3.57 -22.30
CA TYR A 192 -3.39 2.32 -22.40
C TYR A 192 -3.79 2.00 -23.85
N ALA A 193 -4.23 2.98 -24.62
CA ALA A 193 -4.59 2.78 -26.02
C ALA A 193 -3.36 2.36 -26.86
N VAL A 194 -2.22 3.05 -26.71
CA VAL A 194 -1.00 2.81 -27.48
C VAL A 194 -0.30 1.51 -27.07
N PHE A 195 -0.07 1.30 -25.76
CA PHE A 195 0.81 0.25 -25.25
C PHE A 195 0.07 -1.01 -24.79
N GLU A 196 -1.11 -0.90 -24.19
CA GLU A 196 -1.84 -2.06 -23.63
C GLU A 196 -2.84 -2.66 -24.65
N LYS A 197 -3.35 -1.84 -25.58
CA LYS A 197 -4.30 -2.26 -26.63
C LYS A 197 -3.76 -2.08 -28.04
N LYS A 198 -2.50 -2.50 -28.28
CA LYS A 198 -1.85 -2.68 -29.60
C LYS A 198 -2.59 -1.95 -30.72
N ILE A 199 -2.38 -0.63 -30.85
CA ILE A 199 -2.71 0.05 -32.10
C ILE A 199 -1.80 -0.57 -33.17
N LYS A 200 -2.27 -1.66 -33.79
CA LYS A 200 -1.61 -2.31 -34.93
C LYS A 200 -1.52 -1.37 -36.15
N GLY A 201 -2.18 -0.22 -36.10
CA GLY A 201 -2.22 0.78 -37.17
C GLY A 201 -0.88 1.49 -37.43
N PHE A 202 0.06 1.54 -36.49
CA PHE A 202 1.40 2.11 -36.78
C PHE A 202 2.44 1.09 -37.23
N SER A 203 2.06 -0.19 -37.38
CA SER A 203 2.92 -1.18 -38.03
C SER A 203 2.81 -1.12 -39.56
N VAL A 204 1.84 -0.37 -40.11
CA VAL A 204 1.66 -0.23 -41.57
C VAL A 204 2.68 0.71 -42.20
N SER A 205 3.21 1.70 -41.45
CA SER A 205 4.21 2.63 -41.98
C SER A 205 5.62 2.04 -42.11
N LYS A 206 5.88 0.84 -41.57
CA LYS A 206 7.13 0.08 -41.78
C LYS A 206 7.01 -1.08 -42.78
N SER A 207 5.83 -1.32 -43.36
CA SER A 207 5.63 -2.34 -44.42
C SER A 207 5.42 -1.75 -45.81
N ILE A 208 5.36 -0.41 -45.95
CA ILE A 208 5.20 0.29 -47.24
C ILE A 208 6.54 0.89 -47.74
N VAL A 209 7.61 0.80 -46.93
CA VAL A 209 8.98 1.12 -47.34
C VAL A 209 9.83 -0.15 -47.24
N LEU A 210 9.52 -1.12 -48.10
CA LEU A 210 10.41 -2.21 -48.49
C LEU A 210 10.02 -2.67 -49.89
#